data_AF-W6MFZ2-F1
#
_entry.id   AF-W6MFZ2-F1
#
_cell.length_a   1.000
_cell.length_b   1.000
_cell.length_c   1.000
_cell.angle_alpha   90.00
_cell.angle_beta   90.00
_cell.angle_gamma   90.00
#
_symmetry.space_group_name_H-M   'P 1'
#
loop_
_entity.id
_entity.type
_entity.pdbx_description
1 polymer ?
#
loop_
_entity_poly.entity_id
_entity_poly.type
_entity_poly.pdbx_seq_one_letter_code
_entity_poly.pdbx_strand_id
1 'polypeptide(L)'
;MAGVRTWFSTLFRRGIHGANISQQQKIEILKFANEKGEYQRRPSSFRDSISSEPGAKFAPEKNRYHLYVSYACPWAHRTLIVRELKGLQDILPVSVVHWHMDANGWRFASKDDPCEGATSDQVYGVQRLKELYFKAEPEYEGRFTVPVLWDTKLETVVNNESSEIIRIFNEEFDSIIDEKYRGLTFYPDSLKSKIDEINPWIYDNINNGVYKSGFATKQEPYETNVKALFEHLDKVEKVLGEQFKKGSKYLVGDQLTEADIRLFTTIIRFDPVYVQHFKCNLGMIRFDFPNLHKWVRHLYWEVPGFKETTNFDHIKFHYTKSHIAINPHSITPLGPVPNILPLDA
;
A
#
# COMPACT_ATOMS: atom_id res chain seq x y z
N MET A 1 39.74 62.75 -10.92
CA MET A 1 40.95 62.41 -11.71
C MET A 1 41.14 60.90 -11.67
N ALA A 2 41.61 60.36 -12.79
CA ALA A 2 41.37 59.02 -13.32
C ALA A 2 42.36 57.92 -12.88
N GLY A 3 41.98 56.66 -13.18
CA GLY A 3 42.86 55.49 -13.38
C GLY A 3 42.56 54.34 -12.41
N VAL A 4 41.63 53.40 -12.65
CA VAL A 4 41.58 52.30 -13.64
C VAL A 4 42.76 51.33 -13.59
N ARG A 5 42.52 50.11 -13.06
CA ARG A 5 42.75 48.83 -13.77
C ARG A 5 41.99 47.68 -13.10
N THR A 6 41.12 47.09 -13.91
CA THR A 6 40.40 45.81 -13.80
C THR A 6 41.36 44.61 -13.80
N TRP A 7 40.95 43.47 -13.23
CA TRP A 7 40.89 42.15 -13.89
C TRP A 7 40.05 41.17 -13.04
N PHE A 8 39.21 40.42 -13.75
CA PHE A 8 38.19 39.45 -13.31
C PHE A 8 38.79 38.17 -12.70
N SER A 9 38.08 37.47 -11.80
CA SER A 9 37.36 36.24 -12.18
C SER A 9 36.83 35.40 -10.99
N THR A 10 35.54 35.05 -11.12
CA THR A 10 34.82 33.81 -10.74
C THR A 10 34.43 33.51 -9.29
N LEU A 11 33.14 33.79 -9.02
CA LEU A 11 32.30 33.12 -8.02
C LEU A 11 32.24 31.60 -8.23
N PHE A 12 32.28 30.83 -7.15
CA PHE A 12 31.58 29.54 -7.06
C PHE A 12 30.68 29.54 -5.81
N ARG A 13 29.50 30.16 -5.94
CA ARG A 13 28.31 29.74 -5.19
C ARG A 13 27.83 28.45 -5.86
N ARG A 14 27.98 27.30 -5.22
CA ARG A 14 27.29 26.07 -5.65
C ARG A 14 25.80 26.27 -5.40
N GLY A 15 25.11 26.76 -6.42
CA GLY A 15 23.67 26.77 -6.50
C GLY A 15 23.16 25.36 -6.75
N ILE A 16 22.26 24.91 -5.88
CA ILE A 16 21.32 23.83 -6.16
C ILE A 16 20.25 24.45 -7.06
N HIS A 17 20.55 24.63 -8.35
CA HIS A 17 19.59 25.04 -9.38
C HIS A 17 19.99 24.34 -10.67
N GLY A 18 19.21 23.35 -11.09
CA GLY A 18 19.40 22.69 -12.38
C GLY A 18 19.25 21.17 -12.37
N ALA A 19 18.28 20.61 -11.64
CA ALA A 19 17.64 19.41 -12.17
C ALA A 19 16.81 19.86 -13.39
N ASN A 20 16.99 19.21 -14.53
CA ASN A 20 16.28 19.50 -15.77
C ASN A 20 14.76 19.41 -15.55
N ILE A 21 14.09 20.55 -15.36
CA ILE A 21 12.63 20.64 -15.23
C ILE A 21 11.93 20.09 -16.50
N SER A 22 12.63 20.04 -17.64
CA SER A 22 12.09 19.56 -18.92
C SER A 22 11.88 18.04 -19.00
N GLN A 23 12.51 17.23 -18.15
CA GLN A 23 12.30 15.77 -18.12
C GLN A 23 11.20 15.32 -17.15
N GLN A 24 10.83 16.16 -16.17
CA GLN A 24 9.75 15.85 -15.21
C GLN A 24 8.34 15.77 -15.83
N GLN A 25 8.20 15.95 -17.15
CA GLN A 25 6.93 16.35 -17.79
C GLN A 25 6.16 15.26 -18.57
N LYS A 26 6.37 13.94 -18.36
CA LYS A 26 5.55 12.91 -19.06
C LYS A 26 5.04 11.73 -18.22
N ILE A 27 5.00 11.81 -16.89
CA ILE A 27 4.35 10.77 -16.08
C ILE A 27 2.87 11.13 -15.89
N GLU A 28 1.99 10.50 -16.66
CA GLU A 28 0.53 10.62 -16.50
C GLU A 28 0.07 9.84 -15.25
N ILE A 29 0.21 10.45 -14.07
CA ILE A 29 -0.04 9.82 -12.75
C ILE A 29 -1.47 9.25 -12.64
N LEU A 30 -2.45 9.97 -13.19
CA LEU A 30 -3.88 9.61 -13.09
C LEU A 30 -4.40 8.79 -14.28
N LYS A 31 -3.54 8.41 -15.24
CA LYS A 31 -3.95 7.55 -16.35
C LYS A 31 -3.72 6.08 -15.99
N PHE A 32 -4.82 5.38 -15.76
CA PHE A 32 -4.80 4.00 -15.27
C PHE A 32 -5.03 2.96 -16.37
N ALA A 33 -5.75 3.28 -17.44
CA ALA A 33 -6.07 2.34 -18.52
C ALA A 33 -5.30 2.61 -19.82
N ASN A 34 -5.08 1.55 -20.60
CA ASN A 34 -4.52 1.61 -21.96
C ASN A 34 -5.62 1.95 -23.01
N GLU A 35 -5.26 2.02 -24.29
CA GLU A 35 -6.18 2.32 -25.40
C GLU A 35 -7.27 1.25 -25.62
N LYS A 36 -7.00 0.01 -25.16
CA LYS A 36 -7.98 -1.08 -25.13
C LYS A 36 -8.96 -0.96 -23.95
N GLY A 37 -8.74 0.00 -23.06
CA GLY A 37 -9.56 0.24 -21.87
C GLY A 37 -9.26 -0.70 -20.72
N GLU A 38 -8.10 -1.35 -20.73
CA GLU A 38 -7.64 -2.27 -19.69
C GLU A 38 -6.72 -1.55 -18.70
N TYR A 39 -6.90 -1.81 -17.42
CA TYR A 39 -5.94 -1.41 -16.39
C TYR A 39 -4.68 -2.26 -16.47
N GLN A 40 -3.52 -1.62 -16.62
CA GLN A 40 -2.22 -2.29 -16.53
C GLN A 40 -1.41 -1.70 -15.39
N ARG A 41 -1.18 -2.52 -14.35
CA ARG A 41 -0.32 -2.14 -13.23
C ARG A 41 1.14 -2.18 -13.68
N ARG A 42 1.85 -1.06 -13.52
CA ARG A 42 3.30 -1.03 -13.69
C ARG A 42 3.97 -1.73 -12.49
N PRO A 43 4.95 -2.62 -12.70
CA PRO A 43 5.73 -3.23 -11.62
C PRO A 43 6.48 -2.19 -10.78
N SER A 44 6.73 -2.54 -9.52
CA SER A 44 7.59 -1.80 -8.58
C SER A 44 9.06 -1.85 -9.03
N SER A 45 9.79 -0.74 -8.87
CA SER A 45 11.14 -0.56 -9.43
C SER A 45 12.27 -0.78 -8.42
N PHE A 46 12.06 -0.43 -7.15
CA PHE A 46 13.05 -0.62 -6.09
C PHE A 46 12.78 -1.94 -5.38
N ARG A 47 13.74 -2.86 -5.47
CA ARG A 47 13.60 -4.28 -5.10
C ARG A 47 14.76 -4.81 -4.27
N ASP A 48 15.54 -3.91 -3.64
CA ASP A 48 16.58 -4.32 -2.70
C ASP A 48 15.93 -4.89 -1.42
N SER A 49 16.71 -5.64 -0.64
CA SER A 49 16.27 -6.23 0.64
C SER A 49 17.15 -5.75 1.79
N ILE A 50 16.55 -5.68 2.98
CA ILE A 50 17.31 -5.69 4.23
C ILE A 50 17.77 -7.13 4.46
N SER A 51 18.99 -7.31 4.97
CA SER A 51 19.53 -8.63 5.29
C SER A 51 20.39 -8.60 6.54
N SER A 52 20.20 -9.58 7.43
CA SER A 52 21.07 -9.79 8.60
C SER A 52 22.45 -10.38 8.25
N GLU A 53 22.67 -10.78 7.00
CA GLU A 53 23.94 -11.37 6.56
C GLU A 53 25.11 -10.39 6.68
N PRO A 54 26.32 -10.87 7.06
CA PRO A 54 27.50 -10.01 7.16
C PRO A 54 27.79 -9.27 5.85
N GLY A 55 27.94 -7.95 5.93
CA GLY A 55 28.26 -7.11 4.77
C GLY A 55 27.05 -6.70 3.92
N ALA A 56 25.82 -6.98 4.36
CA ALA A 56 24.62 -6.49 3.69
C ALA A 56 24.62 -4.96 3.52
N LYS A 57 24.32 -4.49 2.30
CA LYS A 57 24.15 -3.06 1.98
C LYS A 57 23.14 -2.39 2.93
N PHE A 58 22.04 -3.10 3.19
CA PHE A 58 20.98 -2.71 4.10
C PHE A 58 20.93 -3.69 5.27
N ALA A 59 21.65 -3.38 6.36
CA ALA A 59 21.65 -4.20 7.56
C ALA A 59 20.52 -3.78 8.52
N PRO A 60 19.86 -4.74 9.22
CA PRO A 60 18.79 -4.42 10.16
C PRO A 60 19.33 -3.63 11.35
N GLU A 61 18.90 -2.37 11.46
CA GLU A 61 19.39 -1.44 12.46
C GLU A 61 18.24 -0.60 13.02
N LYS A 62 18.21 -0.42 14.34
CA LYS A 62 17.22 0.45 15.00
C LYS A 62 17.36 1.87 14.47
N ASN A 63 16.23 2.51 14.16
CA ASN A 63 16.16 3.91 13.73
C ASN A 63 16.89 4.22 12.40
N ARG A 64 17.22 3.21 11.58
CA ARG A 64 17.79 3.42 10.24
C ARG A 64 16.72 3.56 9.16
N TYR A 65 15.63 2.83 9.29
CA TYR A 65 14.62 2.73 8.25
C TYR A 65 13.39 3.57 8.56
N HIS A 66 12.73 4.06 7.52
CA HIS A 66 11.48 4.80 7.62
C HIS A 66 10.47 4.25 6.62
N LEU A 67 9.20 4.18 7.00
CA LEU A 67 8.15 3.67 6.13
C LEU A 67 7.19 4.79 5.73
N TYR A 68 7.02 5.01 4.43
CA TYR A 68 6.04 5.96 3.90
C TYR A 68 4.82 5.22 3.37
N VAL A 69 3.64 5.62 3.86
CA VAL A 69 2.38 4.88 3.61
C VAL A 69 1.22 5.81 3.36
N SER A 70 0.12 5.25 2.87
CA SER A 70 -1.22 5.83 3.00
C SER A 70 -2.13 4.78 3.64
N TYR A 71 -2.94 5.17 4.63
CA TYR A 71 -3.98 4.27 5.18
C TYR A 71 -5.01 3.86 4.11
N ALA A 72 -5.18 4.64 3.05
CA ALA A 72 -6.08 4.30 1.97
C ALA A 72 -5.61 3.13 1.11
N CYS A 73 -4.29 3.01 0.90
CA CYS A 73 -3.71 2.08 -0.05
C CYS A 73 -3.65 0.65 0.53
N PRO A 74 -4.30 -0.36 -0.09
CA PRO A 74 -4.27 -1.73 0.43
C PRO A 74 -2.86 -2.34 0.41
N TRP A 75 -2.00 -1.95 -0.54
CA TRP A 75 -0.62 -2.41 -0.63
C TRP A 75 0.22 -1.91 0.55
N ALA A 76 0.09 -0.62 0.89
CA ALA A 76 0.77 -0.04 2.05
C ALA A 76 0.19 -0.58 3.36
N HIS A 77 -1.11 -0.82 3.40
CA HIS A 77 -1.78 -1.36 4.58
C HIS A 77 -1.24 -2.75 5.00
N ARG A 78 -0.78 -3.58 4.06
CA ARG A 78 -0.10 -4.86 4.38
C ARG A 78 1.13 -4.63 5.25
N THR A 79 1.94 -3.64 4.89
CA THR A 79 3.18 -3.30 5.61
C THR A 79 2.89 -2.73 6.99
N LEU A 80 1.79 -1.98 7.15
CA LEU A 80 1.33 -1.50 8.44
C LEU A 80 0.87 -2.63 9.35
N ILE A 81 0.07 -3.56 8.84
CA ILE A 81 -0.41 -4.71 9.63
C ILE A 81 0.79 -5.54 10.11
N VAL A 82 1.73 -5.89 9.22
CA VAL A 82 2.91 -6.69 9.62
C VAL A 82 3.82 -5.91 10.57
N ARG A 83 3.97 -4.59 10.38
CA ARG A 83 4.70 -3.73 11.32
C ARG A 83 4.11 -3.80 12.73
N GLU A 84 2.79 -3.75 12.87
CA GLU A 84 2.11 -3.88 14.17
C GLU A 84 2.28 -5.28 14.77
N LEU A 85 2.05 -6.32 13.96
CA LEU A 85 2.13 -7.71 14.40
C LEU A 85 3.55 -8.15 14.82
N LYS A 86 4.59 -7.58 14.20
CA LYS A 86 6.00 -7.85 14.51
C LYS A 86 6.60 -6.93 15.58
N GLY A 87 5.82 -6.02 16.16
CA GLY A 87 6.34 -5.12 17.20
C GLY A 87 7.40 -4.14 16.68
N LEU A 88 7.32 -3.73 15.41
CA LEU A 88 8.33 -2.90 14.75
C LEU A 88 8.12 -1.39 14.99
N GLN A 89 7.10 -1.01 15.77
CA GLN A 89 6.65 0.38 15.86
C GLN A 89 7.73 1.33 16.38
N ASP A 90 8.54 0.87 17.33
CA ASP A 90 9.57 1.66 17.99
C ASP A 90 10.84 1.84 17.16
N ILE A 91 11.07 0.97 16.17
CA ILE A 91 12.32 0.95 15.38
C ILE A 91 12.11 1.34 13.91
N LEU A 92 10.86 1.29 13.45
CA LEU A 92 10.44 1.63 12.09
C LEU A 92 9.37 2.72 12.16
N PRO A 93 9.77 4.00 12.26
CA PRO A 93 8.84 5.13 12.19
C PRO A 93 8.11 5.20 10.84
N VAL A 94 6.94 5.84 10.86
CA VAL A 94 6.02 5.93 9.72
C VAL A 94 5.68 7.38 9.42
N SER A 95 5.74 7.77 8.15
CA SER A 95 5.09 8.99 7.63
C SER A 95 3.86 8.60 6.83
N VAL A 96 2.71 9.19 7.15
CA VAL A 96 1.43 8.91 6.48
C VAL A 96 1.10 10.07 5.54
N VAL A 97 1.04 9.79 4.24
CA VAL A 97 0.63 10.79 3.24
C VAL A 97 -0.85 11.14 3.37
N HIS A 98 -1.22 12.34 2.92
CA HIS A 98 -2.61 12.76 2.82
C HIS A 98 -3.41 11.78 1.96
N TRP A 99 -4.64 11.46 2.36
CA TRP A 99 -5.54 10.58 1.58
C TRP A 99 -5.85 11.09 0.17
N HIS A 100 -5.74 12.39 -0.11
CA HIS A 100 -6.06 12.97 -1.41
C HIS A 100 -4.83 12.86 -2.32
N MET A 101 -4.95 12.13 -3.41
CA MET A 101 -3.90 12.02 -4.42
C MET A 101 -4.30 12.86 -5.64
N ASP A 102 -3.64 14.00 -5.81
CA ASP A 102 -3.93 14.92 -6.91
C ASP A 102 -3.13 14.55 -8.18
N ALA A 103 -3.18 15.42 -9.21
CA ALA A 103 -2.45 15.23 -10.46
C ALA A 103 -0.93 15.16 -10.30
N ASN A 104 -0.39 15.58 -9.15
CA ASN A 104 1.03 15.53 -8.80
C ASN A 104 1.36 14.36 -7.86
N GLY A 105 0.42 13.46 -7.60
CA GLY A 105 0.60 12.26 -6.79
C GLY A 105 0.40 12.49 -5.29
N TRP A 106 0.97 11.61 -4.47
CA TRP A 106 0.86 11.67 -3.02
C TRP A 106 1.57 12.89 -2.44
N ARG A 107 0.90 13.57 -1.51
CA ARG A 107 1.44 14.71 -0.76
C ARG A 107 1.33 14.50 0.73
N PHE A 108 2.17 15.18 1.50
CA PHE A 108 2.13 15.16 2.96
C PHE A 108 1.17 16.23 3.49
N ALA A 109 0.63 16.01 4.69
CA ALA A 109 -0.18 17.02 5.35
C ALA A 109 0.71 18.20 5.78
N SER A 110 0.15 19.41 5.77
CA SER A 110 0.84 20.62 6.19
C SER A 110 -0.06 21.45 7.11
N LYS A 111 0.46 22.56 7.65
CA LYS A 111 -0.36 23.49 8.46
C LYS A 111 -1.48 24.12 7.63
N ASP A 112 -1.24 24.35 6.35
CA ASP A 112 -2.19 25.01 5.44
C ASP A 112 -3.12 24.00 4.74
N ASP A 113 -2.78 22.71 4.76
CA ASP A 113 -3.56 21.59 4.23
C ASP A 113 -3.57 20.44 5.25
N PRO A 114 -4.25 20.61 6.40
CA PRO A 114 -4.30 19.61 7.45
C PRO A 114 -5.14 18.42 7.04
N CYS A 115 -4.76 17.24 7.50
CA CYS A 115 -5.47 15.99 7.21
C CYS A 115 -5.37 15.06 8.42
N GLU A 116 -6.51 14.81 9.07
CA GLU A 116 -6.57 13.95 10.26
C GLU A 116 -6.04 12.55 9.94
N GLY A 117 -5.15 12.02 10.78
CA GLY A 117 -4.49 10.73 10.57
C GLY A 117 -3.36 10.73 9.53
N ALA A 118 -3.12 11.82 8.79
CA ALA A 118 -1.91 12.00 7.99
C ALA A 118 -0.85 12.77 8.80
N THR A 119 0.40 12.71 8.34
CA THR A 119 1.54 13.42 8.94
C THR A 119 2.16 14.37 7.93
N SER A 120 2.91 15.36 8.40
CA SER A 120 4.00 15.92 7.58
C SER A 120 5.06 14.84 7.36
N ASP A 121 5.93 14.99 6.36
CA ASP A 121 7.13 14.16 6.29
C ASP A 121 7.99 14.39 7.55
N GLN A 122 8.33 13.31 8.23
CA GLN A 122 9.10 13.29 9.47
C GLN A 122 10.62 13.16 9.24
N VAL A 123 11.08 12.91 8.01
CA VAL A 123 12.51 12.72 7.72
C VAL A 123 13.15 13.97 7.14
N TYR A 124 12.59 14.51 6.05
CA TYR A 124 13.16 15.63 5.31
C TYR A 124 12.25 16.86 5.22
N GLY A 125 10.99 16.72 5.64
CA GLY A 125 9.97 17.76 5.46
C GLY A 125 9.58 17.99 4.00
N VAL A 126 9.75 16.99 3.12
CA VAL A 126 9.31 17.10 1.73
C VAL A 126 7.80 17.24 1.64
N GLN A 127 7.31 17.90 0.60
CA GLN A 127 5.88 18.14 0.41
C GLN A 127 5.20 17.00 -0.33
N ARG A 128 5.94 16.30 -1.19
CA ARG A 128 5.42 15.22 -2.03
C ARG A 128 6.30 13.98 -2.02
N LEU A 129 5.66 12.82 -2.11
CA LEU A 129 6.35 11.53 -2.12
C LEU A 129 7.32 11.40 -3.31
N LYS A 130 6.98 12.00 -4.46
CA LYS A 130 7.85 11.98 -5.66
C LYS A 130 9.24 12.58 -5.43
N GLU A 131 9.37 13.50 -4.46
CA GLU A 131 10.66 14.10 -4.12
C GLU A 131 11.62 13.06 -3.52
N LEU A 132 11.12 12.07 -2.78
CA LEU A 132 11.93 10.95 -2.28
C LEU A 132 12.40 10.04 -3.42
N TYR A 133 11.52 9.77 -4.40
CA TYR A 133 11.88 8.99 -5.56
C TYR A 133 13.00 9.64 -6.37
N PHE A 134 12.90 10.95 -6.65
CA PHE A 134 13.96 11.70 -7.33
C PHE A 134 15.22 11.86 -6.48
N LYS A 135 15.10 11.85 -5.15
CA LYS A 135 16.25 11.83 -4.25
C LYS A 135 17.01 10.50 -4.32
N ALA A 136 16.30 9.38 -4.42
CA ALA A 136 16.90 8.05 -4.58
C ALA A 136 17.45 7.83 -5.99
N GLU A 137 16.74 8.30 -7.02
CA GLU A 137 17.10 8.14 -8.43
C GLU A 137 16.64 9.38 -9.23
N PRO A 138 17.54 10.31 -9.59
CA PRO A 138 17.18 11.59 -10.23
C PRO A 138 16.42 11.45 -11.55
N GLU A 139 16.69 10.39 -12.31
CA GLU A 139 16.08 10.09 -13.60
C GLU A 139 14.91 9.08 -13.49
N TYR A 140 14.28 8.96 -12.31
CA TYR A 140 13.19 7.99 -12.10
C TYR A 140 11.98 8.24 -13.01
N GLU A 141 11.60 7.25 -13.82
CA GLU A 141 10.48 7.33 -14.78
C GLU A 141 9.24 6.50 -14.36
N GLY A 142 9.30 5.83 -13.21
CA GLY A 142 8.25 4.95 -12.72
C GLY A 142 7.08 5.69 -12.05
N ARG A 143 6.27 4.95 -11.28
CA ARG A 143 5.17 5.55 -10.49
C ARG A 143 5.62 5.82 -9.07
N PHE A 144 5.24 6.98 -8.54
CA PHE A 144 5.49 7.38 -7.15
C PHE A 144 4.48 6.71 -6.21
N THR A 145 4.67 5.42 -5.92
CA THR A 145 3.70 4.61 -5.17
C THR A 145 4.01 4.55 -3.67
N VAL A 146 2.99 4.26 -2.86
CA VAL A 146 3.17 3.74 -1.49
C VAL A 146 2.87 2.24 -1.47
N PRO A 147 3.52 1.43 -0.62
CA PRO A 147 4.50 1.82 0.41
C PRO A 147 5.89 2.14 -0.15
N VAL A 148 6.70 2.88 0.61
CA VAL A 148 8.14 3.08 0.37
C VAL A 148 8.89 2.72 1.66
N LEU A 149 9.74 1.69 1.61
CA LEU A 149 10.72 1.41 2.65
C LEU A 149 11.99 2.18 2.34
N TRP A 150 12.31 3.17 3.17
CA TRP A 150 13.39 4.13 2.98
C TRP A 150 14.54 3.86 3.93
N ASP A 151 15.78 3.95 3.44
CA ASP A 151 16.99 3.96 4.26
C ASP A 151 17.45 5.38 4.49
N THR A 152 17.42 5.84 5.74
CA THR A 152 17.85 7.20 6.10
C THR A 152 19.36 7.39 6.08
N LYS A 153 20.17 6.31 6.14
CA LYS A 153 21.63 6.40 6.09
C LYS A 153 22.15 6.57 4.67
N LEU A 154 21.64 5.75 3.75
CA LEU A 154 22.00 5.80 2.33
C LEU A 154 21.11 6.77 1.54
N GLU A 155 20.11 7.36 2.19
CA GLU A 155 19.15 8.30 1.61
C GLU A 155 18.54 7.80 0.30
N THR A 156 18.11 6.53 0.31
CA THR A 156 17.57 5.86 -0.88
C THR A 156 16.37 4.98 -0.54
N VAL A 157 15.60 4.60 -1.56
CA VAL A 157 14.53 3.62 -1.43
C VAL A 157 15.15 2.22 -1.40
N VAL A 158 14.90 1.46 -0.34
CA VAL A 158 15.25 0.04 -0.27
C VAL A 158 14.30 -0.75 -1.15
N ASN A 159 13.00 -0.63 -0.88
CA ASN A 159 11.98 -1.44 -1.53
C ASN A 159 10.65 -0.69 -1.62
N ASN A 160 9.94 -0.81 -2.74
CA ASN A 160 8.58 -0.29 -2.91
C ASN A 160 7.55 -1.35 -3.33
N GLU A 161 7.89 -2.63 -3.18
CA GLU A 161 7.03 -3.78 -3.39
C GLU A 161 6.48 -4.32 -2.06
N SER A 162 5.19 -4.10 -1.81
CA SER A 162 4.51 -4.49 -0.57
C SER A 162 4.70 -5.97 -0.20
N SER A 163 4.74 -6.88 -1.18
CA SER A 163 4.88 -8.31 -0.90
C SER A 163 6.26 -8.71 -0.42
N GLU A 164 7.30 -7.96 -0.82
CA GLU A 164 8.67 -8.21 -0.37
C GLU A 164 8.91 -7.52 0.97
N ILE A 165 8.40 -6.29 1.14
CA ILE A 165 8.51 -5.55 2.40
C ILE A 165 7.92 -6.34 3.57
N ILE A 166 6.76 -6.97 3.41
CA ILE A 166 6.19 -7.79 4.50
C ILE A 166 7.04 -9.03 4.82
N ARG A 167 7.78 -9.58 3.85
CA ARG A 167 8.69 -10.71 4.09
C ARG A 167 9.98 -10.24 4.77
N ILE A 168 10.50 -9.07 4.39
CA ILE A 168 11.60 -8.40 5.11
C ILE A 168 11.24 -8.21 6.59
N PHE A 169 10.02 -7.74 6.88
CA PHE A 169 9.58 -7.50 8.25
C PHE A 169 9.40 -8.79 9.08
N ASN A 170 9.14 -9.93 8.44
CA ASN A 170 8.95 -11.19 9.17
C ASN A 170 10.23 -11.67 9.84
N GLU A 171 11.40 -11.45 9.24
CA GLU A 171 12.62 -12.18 9.60
C GLU A 171 13.79 -11.23 9.92
N GLU A 172 13.99 -10.18 9.12
CA GLU A 172 15.27 -9.46 9.12
C GLU A 172 15.53 -8.64 10.39
N PHE A 173 14.47 -8.26 11.11
CA PHE A 173 14.57 -7.44 12.33
C PHE A 173 14.56 -8.26 13.63
N ASP A 174 14.48 -9.60 13.56
CA ASP A 174 14.26 -10.45 14.73
C ASP A 174 15.31 -10.27 15.84
N SER A 175 16.57 -10.04 15.48
CA SER A 175 17.65 -9.86 16.46
C SER A 175 17.53 -8.56 17.28
N ILE A 176 16.76 -7.57 16.82
CA ILE A 176 16.70 -6.22 17.40
C ILE A 176 15.33 -5.80 17.93
N ILE A 177 14.31 -6.67 17.84
CA ILE A 177 12.98 -6.46 18.43
C ILE A 177 12.83 -7.16 19.80
N ASP A 178 11.72 -6.87 20.49
CA ASP A 178 11.34 -7.53 21.75
C ASP A 178 11.19 -9.05 21.55
N GLU A 179 11.66 -9.82 22.53
CA GLU A 179 11.71 -11.28 22.53
C GLU A 179 10.35 -11.92 22.20
N LYS A 180 9.23 -11.33 22.67
CA LYS A 180 7.89 -11.88 22.41
C LYS A 180 7.47 -11.88 20.93
N TYR A 181 8.12 -11.09 20.08
CA TYR A 181 7.84 -11.02 18.63
C TYR A 181 8.87 -11.78 17.77
N ARG A 182 9.97 -12.25 18.36
CA ARG A 182 11.02 -12.98 17.65
C ARG A 182 10.52 -14.35 17.22
N GLY A 183 10.93 -14.80 16.03
CA GLY A 183 10.50 -16.07 15.45
C GLY A 183 9.03 -16.12 15.01
N LEU A 184 8.23 -15.09 15.30
CA LEU A 184 6.88 -14.96 14.75
C LEU A 184 6.97 -14.72 13.24
N THR A 185 6.43 -15.64 12.45
CA THR A 185 6.40 -15.54 10.99
C THR A 185 4.99 -15.76 10.45
N PHE A 186 4.64 -15.00 9.41
CA PHE A 186 3.40 -15.15 8.64
C PHE A 186 3.62 -15.94 7.34
N TYR A 187 4.80 -16.53 7.17
CA TYR A 187 5.18 -17.33 6.02
C TYR A 187 6.00 -18.56 6.44
N PRO A 188 5.46 -19.43 7.32
CA PRO A 188 6.21 -20.58 7.83
C PRO A 188 6.46 -21.62 6.73
N ASP A 189 7.59 -22.32 6.81
CA ASP A 189 8.00 -23.34 5.84
C ASP A 189 6.93 -24.43 5.62
N SER A 190 6.21 -24.83 6.68
CA SER A 190 5.16 -25.85 6.62
C SER A 190 3.94 -25.44 5.78
N LEU A 191 3.68 -24.14 5.62
CA LEU A 191 2.55 -23.60 4.85
C LEU A 191 2.97 -22.87 3.58
N LYS A 192 4.27 -22.64 3.39
CA LYS A 192 4.87 -21.90 2.27
C LYS A 192 4.29 -22.30 0.91
N SER A 193 4.27 -23.59 0.59
CA SER A 193 3.74 -24.08 -0.70
C SER A 193 2.26 -23.71 -0.91
N LYS A 194 1.43 -23.77 0.13
CA LYS A 194 0.00 -23.39 0.03
C LYS A 194 -0.17 -21.87 -0.08
N ILE A 195 0.66 -21.11 0.62
CA ILE A 195 0.67 -19.64 0.55
C ILE A 195 1.08 -19.19 -0.86
N ASP A 196 2.12 -19.79 -1.43
CA ASP A 196 2.59 -19.47 -2.78
C ASP A 196 1.66 -19.98 -3.88
N GLU A 197 0.86 -21.02 -3.62
CA GLU A 197 -0.24 -21.43 -4.50
C GLU A 197 -1.39 -20.41 -4.49
N ILE A 198 -1.76 -19.91 -3.30
CA ILE A 198 -2.98 -19.11 -3.13
C ILE A 198 -2.78 -17.62 -3.51
N ASN A 199 -1.63 -17.06 -3.14
CA ASN A 199 -1.34 -15.64 -3.29
C ASN A 199 -1.40 -15.14 -4.75
N PRO A 200 -0.91 -15.86 -5.77
CA PRO A 200 -0.93 -15.40 -7.15
C PRO A 200 -2.36 -15.17 -7.69
N TRP A 201 -3.27 -16.12 -7.47
CA TRP A 201 -4.64 -15.96 -7.98
C TRP A 201 -5.47 -15.01 -7.12
N ILE A 202 -5.20 -14.89 -5.81
CA ILE A 202 -5.79 -13.82 -4.97
C ILE A 202 -5.31 -12.46 -5.47
N TYR A 203 -4.01 -12.32 -5.76
CA TYR A 203 -3.47 -11.08 -6.27
C TYR A 203 -4.11 -10.71 -7.60
N ASP A 204 -4.07 -11.59 -8.60
CA ASP A 204 -4.52 -11.22 -9.94
C ASP A 204 -6.05 -11.02 -10.00
N ASN A 205 -6.82 -11.92 -9.40
CA ASN A 205 -8.28 -11.93 -9.56
C ASN A 205 -9.04 -11.16 -8.48
N ILE A 206 -8.45 -10.91 -7.30
CA ILE A 206 -9.13 -10.20 -6.21
C ILE A 206 -8.44 -8.88 -5.90
N ASN A 207 -7.19 -8.89 -5.44
CA ASN A 207 -6.52 -7.67 -4.99
C ASN A 207 -6.34 -6.67 -6.14
N ASN A 208 -5.91 -7.16 -7.29
CA ASN A 208 -5.78 -6.39 -8.52
C ASN A 208 -7.08 -6.41 -9.34
N GLY A 209 -7.90 -7.48 -9.20
CA GLY A 209 -9.17 -7.64 -9.90
C GLY A 209 -10.12 -6.46 -9.71
N VAL A 210 -10.31 -5.98 -8.47
CA VAL A 210 -11.15 -4.80 -8.20
C VAL A 210 -10.67 -3.54 -8.94
N TYR A 211 -9.36 -3.37 -9.12
CA TYR A 211 -8.81 -2.26 -9.90
C TYR A 211 -8.95 -2.49 -11.40
N LYS A 212 -8.78 -3.74 -11.87
CA LYS A 212 -9.02 -4.11 -13.27
C LYS A 212 -10.47 -3.83 -13.67
N SER A 213 -11.43 -4.11 -12.79
CA SER A 213 -12.84 -3.75 -12.98
C SER A 213 -13.06 -2.23 -12.91
N GLY A 214 -12.61 -1.58 -11.83
CA GLY A 214 -12.94 -0.19 -11.54
C GLY A 214 -12.31 0.83 -12.49
N PHE A 215 -11.11 0.54 -13.01
CA PHE A 215 -10.42 1.41 -13.96
C PHE A 215 -10.67 1.02 -15.43
N ALA A 216 -11.46 -0.01 -15.70
CA ALA A 216 -11.86 -0.31 -17.07
C ALA A 216 -12.62 0.88 -17.69
N THR A 217 -12.24 1.28 -18.89
CA THR A 217 -12.91 2.37 -19.64
C THR A 217 -13.80 1.86 -20.77
N LYS A 218 -13.89 0.54 -20.94
CA LYS A 218 -14.78 -0.15 -21.89
C LYS A 218 -15.55 -1.26 -21.17
N GLN A 219 -16.75 -1.57 -21.69
CA GLN A 219 -17.67 -2.55 -21.10
C GLN A 219 -17.06 -3.97 -21.03
N GLU A 220 -16.42 -4.43 -22.11
CA GLU A 220 -15.87 -5.79 -22.20
C GLU A 220 -14.73 -6.05 -21.18
N PRO A 221 -13.69 -5.19 -21.05
CA PRO A 221 -12.71 -5.32 -19.97
C PRO A 221 -13.33 -5.27 -18.56
N TYR A 222 -14.35 -4.43 -18.35
CA TYR A 222 -15.05 -4.39 -17.07
C TYR A 222 -15.74 -5.73 -16.77
N GLU A 223 -16.54 -6.25 -17.71
CA GLU A 223 -17.29 -7.49 -17.53
C GLU A 223 -16.39 -8.69 -17.29
N THR A 224 -15.31 -8.82 -18.09
CA THR A 224 -14.33 -9.91 -17.93
C THR A 224 -13.75 -9.90 -16.53
N ASN A 225 -13.30 -8.75 -16.05
CA ASN A 225 -12.63 -8.66 -14.75
C ASN A 225 -13.60 -8.76 -13.57
N VAL A 226 -14.81 -8.18 -13.66
CA VAL A 226 -15.78 -8.28 -12.56
C VAL A 226 -16.32 -9.70 -12.43
N LYS A 227 -16.57 -10.43 -13.53
CA LYS A 227 -16.98 -11.84 -13.47
C LYS A 227 -15.88 -12.70 -12.83
N ALA A 228 -14.64 -12.56 -13.29
CA ALA A 228 -13.49 -13.27 -12.72
C ALA A 228 -13.28 -12.96 -11.22
N LEU A 229 -13.49 -11.71 -10.80
CA LEU A 229 -13.43 -11.32 -9.39
C LEU A 229 -14.43 -12.11 -8.55
N PHE A 230 -15.70 -12.15 -8.96
CA PHE A 230 -16.75 -12.83 -8.19
C PHE A 230 -16.58 -14.36 -8.21
N GLU A 231 -16.14 -14.96 -9.32
CA GLU A 231 -15.75 -16.38 -9.37
C GLU A 231 -14.66 -16.72 -8.33
N HIS A 232 -13.71 -15.81 -8.12
CA HIS A 232 -12.64 -16.01 -7.15
C HIS A 232 -13.05 -15.66 -5.71
N LEU A 233 -13.99 -14.74 -5.50
CA LEU A 233 -14.62 -14.55 -4.19
C LEU A 233 -15.38 -15.82 -3.77
N ASP A 234 -16.13 -16.45 -4.67
CA ASP A 234 -16.79 -17.74 -4.42
C ASP A 234 -15.77 -18.86 -4.10
N LYS A 235 -14.61 -18.85 -4.77
CA LYS A 235 -13.53 -19.79 -4.46
C LYS A 235 -12.99 -19.58 -3.05
N VAL A 236 -12.73 -18.33 -2.64
CA VAL A 236 -12.27 -18.02 -1.27
C VAL A 236 -13.33 -18.38 -0.23
N GLU A 237 -14.59 -18.07 -0.50
CA GLU A 237 -15.73 -18.42 0.35
C GLU A 237 -15.78 -19.93 0.64
N LYS A 238 -15.61 -20.77 -0.40
CA LYS A 238 -15.50 -22.23 -0.25
C LYS A 238 -14.28 -22.65 0.56
N VAL A 239 -13.12 -22.05 0.29
CA VAL A 239 -11.88 -22.34 1.04
C VAL A 239 -12.05 -22.04 2.52
N LEU A 240 -12.57 -20.86 2.88
CA LEU A 240 -12.82 -20.49 4.27
C LEU A 240 -13.86 -21.39 4.93
N GLY A 241 -14.93 -21.77 4.22
CA GLY A 241 -15.91 -22.74 4.70
C GLY A 241 -15.27 -24.08 5.09
N GLU A 242 -14.35 -24.60 4.26
CA GLU A 242 -13.60 -25.82 4.58
C GLU A 242 -12.60 -25.65 5.73
N GLN A 243 -11.97 -24.47 5.86
CA GLN A 243 -11.10 -24.16 6.99
C GLN A 243 -11.88 -24.10 8.32
N PHE A 244 -13.06 -23.48 8.30
CA PHE A 244 -13.93 -23.38 9.48
C PHE A 244 -14.45 -24.75 9.93
N LYS A 245 -14.78 -25.65 9.00
CA LYS A 245 -15.13 -27.05 9.33
C LYS A 245 -14.00 -27.79 10.04
N LYS A 246 -12.74 -27.42 9.76
CA LYS A 246 -11.54 -27.97 10.42
C LYS A 246 -11.19 -27.25 11.72
N GLY A 247 -11.99 -26.27 12.15
CA GLY A 247 -11.74 -25.48 13.36
C GLY A 247 -10.74 -24.34 13.19
N SER A 248 -10.22 -24.10 11.98
CA SER A 248 -9.37 -22.94 11.71
C SER A 248 -10.19 -21.66 11.62
N LYS A 249 -9.54 -20.51 11.79
CA LYS A 249 -10.10 -19.16 11.58
C LYS A 249 -9.47 -18.44 10.38
N TYR A 250 -8.54 -19.07 9.68
CA TYR A 250 -7.67 -18.46 8.68
C TYR A 250 -7.76 -19.14 7.32
N LEU A 251 -7.23 -18.48 6.29
CA LEU A 251 -7.31 -18.93 4.90
C LEU A 251 -6.43 -20.16 4.64
N VAL A 252 -5.27 -20.25 5.28
CA VAL A 252 -4.28 -21.32 5.10
C VAL A 252 -3.84 -21.88 6.46
N GLY A 253 -4.08 -23.16 6.69
CA GLY A 253 -3.70 -23.82 7.93
C GLY A 253 -4.55 -23.37 9.11
N ASP A 254 -4.01 -23.44 10.32
CA ASP A 254 -4.65 -23.11 11.60
C ASP A 254 -4.09 -21.83 12.25
N GLN A 255 -3.24 -21.09 11.53
CA GLN A 255 -2.62 -19.85 11.99
C GLN A 255 -2.76 -18.71 10.96
N LEU A 256 -2.57 -17.47 11.42
CA LEU A 256 -2.54 -16.29 10.55
C LEU A 256 -1.33 -16.38 9.59
N THR A 257 -1.55 -16.07 8.32
CA THR A 257 -0.49 -16.04 7.30
C THR A 257 -0.50 -14.74 6.48
N GLU A 258 0.55 -14.52 5.69
CA GLU A 258 0.60 -13.40 4.75
C GLU A 258 -0.54 -13.47 3.71
N ALA A 259 -1.10 -14.65 3.45
CA ALA A 259 -2.25 -14.81 2.57
C ALA A 259 -3.50 -14.12 3.16
N ASP A 260 -3.74 -14.27 4.46
CA ASP A 260 -4.82 -13.57 5.17
C ASP A 260 -4.62 -12.06 5.12
N ILE A 261 -3.41 -11.58 5.42
CA ILE A 261 -3.06 -10.16 5.44
C ILE A 261 -3.27 -9.54 4.05
N ARG A 262 -2.79 -10.21 3.00
CA ARG A 262 -2.91 -9.75 1.61
C ARG A 262 -4.35 -9.69 1.14
N LEU A 263 -5.18 -10.68 1.52
CA LEU A 263 -6.60 -10.70 1.20
C LEU A 263 -7.37 -9.63 2.01
N PHE A 264 -7.08 -9.49 3.31
CA PHE A 264 -7.83 -8.66 4.24
C PHE A 264 -7.89 -7.22 3.76
N THR A 265 -6.74 -6.70 3.34
CA THR A 265 -6.61 -5.31 2.86
C THR A 265 -7.52 -4.99 1.67
N THR A 266 -7.90 -5.99 0.86
CA THR A 266 -8.93 -5.84 -0.18
C THR A 266 -10.33 -6.00 0.39
N ILE A 267 -10.61 -7.06 1.14
CA ILE A 267 -11.97 -7.37 1.61
C ILE A 267 -12.52 -6.28 2.55
N ILE A 268 -11.69 -5.71 3.45
CA ILE A 268 -12.11 -4.62 4.35
C ILE A 268 -12.50 -3.33 3.60
N ARG A 269 -12.05 -3.17 2.36
CA ARG A 269 -12.39 -2.03 1.47
C ARG A 269 -13.53 -2.35 0.50
N PHE A 270 -13.98 -3.60 0.45
CA PHE A 270 -14.91 -4.06 -0.57
C PHE A 270 -16.26 -3.36 -0.48
N ASP A 271 -16.98 -3.53 0.62
CA ASP A 271 -18.29 -2.90 0.80
C ASP A 271 -18.21 -1.37 0.90
N PRO A 272 -17.23 -0.75 1.62
CA PRO A 272 -17.16 0.71 1.74
C PRO A 272 -16.74 1.45 0.48
N VAL A 273 -16.09 0.78 -0.46
CA VAL A 273 -15.53 1.42 -1.66
C VAL A 273 -15.84 0.61 -2.91
N TYR A 274 -15.31 -0.61 -3.04
CA TYR A 274 -15.25 -1.30 -4.34
C TYR A 274 -16.61 -1.63 -4.92
N VAL A 275 -17.61 -1.94 -4.10
CA VAL A 275 -18.99 -2.20 -4.55
C VAL A 275 -19.51 -1.04 -5.41
N GLN A 276 -19.48 0.18 -4.88
CA GLN A 276 -20.02 1.34 -5.60
C GLN A 276 -18.97 1.98 -6.51
N HIS A 277 -17.79 2.30 -5.99
CA HIS A 277 -16.79 3.11 -6.69
C HIS A 277 -16.18 2.36 -7.88
N PHE A 278 -15.90 1.07 -7.72
CA PHE A 278 -15.35 0.21 -8.78
C PHE A 278 -16.40 -0.65 -9.47
N LYS A 279 -17.68 -0.46 -9.14
CA LYS A 279 -18.81 -1.22 -9.71
C LYS A 279 -18.67 -2.73 -9.48
N CYS A 280 -17.99 -3.16 -8.41
CA CYS A 280 -17.88 -4.57 -8.05
C CYS A 280 -19.15 -5.00 -7.29
N ASN A 281 -20.30 -4.98 -7.95
CA ASN A 281 -21.62 -4.98 -7.30
C ASN A 281 -22.51 -6.19 -7.62
N LEU A 282 -21.95 -7.33 -8.05
CA LEU A 282 -22.73 -8.57 -8.20
C LEU A 282 -23.15 -9.18 -6.85
N GLY A 283 -22.51 -8.74 -5.76
CA GLY A 283 -22.80 -9.07 -4.38
C GLY A 283 -21.96 -8.21 -3.43
N MET A 284 -22.29 -8.23 -2.15
CA MET A 284 -21.57 -7.57 -1.07
C MET A 284 -21.00 -8.61 -0.11
N ILE A 285 -19.82 -8.33 0.45
CA ILE A 285 -19.18 -9.25 1.41
C ILE A 285 -20.12 -9.52 2.58
N ARG A 286 -20.72 -8.46 3.15
CA ARG A 286 -21.58 -8.58 4.34
C ARG A 286 -22.86 -9.41 4.18
N PHE A 287 -23.33 -9.66 2.95
CA PHE A 287 -24.63 -10.32 2.72
C PHE A 287 -24.50 -11.61 1.92
N ASP A 288 -23.60 -11.66 0.94
CA ASP A 288 -23.55 -12.76 -0.03
C ASP A 288 -22.42 -13.76 0.26
N PHE A 289 -21.45 -13.40 1.11
CA PHE A 289 -20.28 -14.23 1.41
C PHE A 289 -20.12 -14.45 2.93
N PRO A 290 -20.91 -15.37 3.54
CA PRO A 290 -20.96 -15.51 4.99
C PRO A 290 -19.63 -15.92 5.62
N ASN A 291 -18.82 -16.79 4.99
CA ASN A 291 -17.53 -17.20 5.52
C ASN A 291 -16.49 -16.08 5.41
N LEU A 292 -16.42 -15.39 4.27
CA LEU A 292 -15.60 -14.19 4.10
C LEU A 292 -15.97 -13.10 5.09
N HIS A 293 -17.26 -12.84 5.30
CA HIS A 293 -17.73 -11.83 6.23
C HIS A 293 -17.39 -12.19 7.68
N LYS A 294 -17.54 -13.46 8.07
CA LYS A 294 -17.10 -13.96 9.37
C LYS A 294 -15.58 -13.82 9.54
N TRP A 295 -14.80 -14.20 8.53
CA TRP A 295 -13.34 -14.12 8.54
C TRP A 295 -12.84 -12.68 8.65
N VAL A 296 -13.35 -11.74 7.84
CA VAL A 296 -12.88 -10.34 7.86
C VAL A 296 -13.23 -9.66 9.18
N ARG A 297 -14.38 -9.99 9.78
CA ARG A 297 -14.76 -9.48 11.11
C ARG A 297 -13.88 -10.05 12.22
N HIS A 298 -13.55 -11.34 12.17
CA HIS A 298 -12.60 -11.94 13.11
C HIS A 298 -11.26 -11.22 13.06
N LEU A 299 -10.69 -11.05 11.86
CA LEU A 299 -9.42 -10.33 11.71
C LEU A 299 -9.52 -8.88 12.20
N TYR A 300 -10.56 -8.15 11.80
CA TYR A 300 -10.71 -6.75 12.18
C TYR A 300 -10.91 -6.57 13.69
N TRP A 301 -11.79 -7.33 14.33
CA TRP A 301 -12.18 -7.08 15.72
C TRP A 301 -11.36 -7.83 16.77
N GLU A 302 -10.83 -9.02 16.45
CA GLU A 302 -10.18 -9.89 17.44
C GLU A 302 -8.66 -10.00 17.28
N VAL A 303 -8.12 -9.65 16.11
CA VAL A 303 -6.67 -9.76 15.84
C VAL A 303 -6.01 -8.38 15.91
N PRO A 304 -5.08 -8.15 16.87
CA PRO A 304 -4.39 -6.87 16.98
C PRO A 304 -3.66 -6.49 15.69
N GLY A 305 -3.61 -5.19 15.40
CA GLY A 305 -2.92 -4.64 14.24
C GLY A 305 -3.79 -4.53 12.98
N PHE A 306 -4.99 -5.12 12.95
CA PHE A 306 -5.89 -5.02 11.80
C PHE A 306 -6.84 -3.81 11.89
N LYS A 307 -7.51 -3.63 13.04
CA LYS A 307 -8.39 -2.48 13.26
C LYS A 307 -7.60 -1.19 13.43
N GLU A 308 -6.51 -1.24 14.18
CA GLU A 308 -5.66 -0.09 14.51
C GLU A 308 -5.08 0.57 13.25
N THR A 309 -4.82 -0.21 12.21
CA THR A 309 -4.28 0.29 10.94
C THR A 309 -5.34 0.60 9.89
N THR A 310 -6.63 0.37 10.18
CA THR A 310 -7.74 0.60 9.25
C THR A 310 -8.40 1.95 9.53
N ASN A 311 -8.05 2.97 8.73
CA ASN A 311 -8.71 4.27 8.74
C ASN A 311 -9.74 4.37 7.60
N PHE A 312 -11.03 4.24 7.91
CA PHE A 312 -12.10 4.26 6.91
C PHE A 312 -12.29 5.60 6.22
N ASP A 313 -12.00 6.73 6.89
CA ASP A 313 -12.11 8.04 6.26
C ASP A 313 -11.03 8.22 5.20
N HIS A 314 -9.77 7.87 5.50
CA HIS A 314 -8.70 7.83 4.51
C HIS A 314 -9.06 6.93 3.33
N ILE A 315 -9.58 5.73 3.60
CA ILE A 315 -10.03 4.79 2.57
C ILE A 315 -11.11 5.43 1.70
N LYS A 316 -12.23 5.89 2.27
CA LYS A 316 -13.37 6.38 1.47
C LYS A 316 -13.02 7.65 0.74
N PHE A 317 -12.36 8.61 1.41
CA PHE A 317 -12.00 9.89 0.80
C PHE A 317 -10.96 9.73 -0.30
N HIS A 318 -9.93 8.90 -0.10
CA HIS A 318 -8.94 8.68 -1.16
C HIS A 318 -9.60 8.21 -2.46
N TYR A 319 -10.36 7.11 -2.40
CA TYR A 319 -10.91 6.54 -3.62
C TYR A 319 -11.92 7.46 -4.29
N THR A 320 -12.83 8.04 -3.51
CA THR A 320 -13.95 8.80 -4.06
C THR A 320 -13.56 10.21 -4.49
N LYS A 321 -12.52 10.81 -3.91
CA LYS A 321 -12.08 12.18 -4.21
C LYS A 321 -10.83 12.26 -5.09
N SER A 322 -10.00 11.22 -5.14
CA SER A 322 -8.77 11.23 -5.99
C SER A 322 -9.04 10.71 -7.40
N HIS A 323 -10.01 9.79 -7.57
CA HIS A 323 -10.32 9.20 -8.87
C HIS A 323 -11.40 9.98 -9.63
N ILE A 324 -11.11 11.24 -9.97
CA ILE A 324 -12.07 12.14 -10.65
C ILE A 324 -12.57 11.59 -12.01
N ALA A 325 -11.80 10.72 -12.66
CA ALA A 325 -12.23 10.04 -13.89
C ALA A 325 -13.40 9.06 -13.66
N ILE A 326 -13.54 8.52 -12.45
CA ILE A 326 -14.63 7.62 -12.06
C ILE A 326 -15.76 8.42 -11.38
N ASN A 327 -15.39 9.38 -10.52
CA ASN A 327 -16.32 10.17 -9.72
C ASN A 327 -16.03 11.68 -9.88
N PRO A 328 -16.51 12.32 -10.96
CA PRO A 328 -16.11 13.69 -11.32
C PRO A 328 -16.41 14.74 -10.25
N HIS A 329 -17.51 14.59 -9.51
CA HIS A 329 -17.92 15.52 -8.46
C HIS A 329 -17.26 15.25 -7.10
N SER A 330 -16.43 14.20 -6.98
CA SER A 330 -15.71 13.88 -5.74
C SER A 330 -16.60 13.74 -4.50
N ILE A 331 -17.85 13.29 -4.72
CA ILE A 331 -18.82 13.02 -3.65
C ILE A 331 -18.47 11.69 -3.01
N THR A 332 -18.29 11.68 -1.70
CA THR A 332 -18.06 10.45 -0.93
C THR A 332 -19.40 9.90 -0.43
N PRO A 333 -19.80 8.67 -0.79
CA PRO A 333 -21.00 8.05 -0.25
C PRO A 333 -20.92 7.88 1.28
N LEU A 334 -22.02 8.17 1.97
CA LEU A 334 -22.12 7.93 3.42
C LEU A 334 -22.13 6.43 3.75
N GLY A 335 -22.75 5.63 2.89
CA GLY A 335 -22.87 4.20 3.07
C GLY A 335 -21.61 3.39 2.72
N PRO A 336 -21.67 2.07 2.98
CA PRO A 336 -22.67 1.41 3.81
C PRO A 336 -22.43 1.73 5.29
N VAL A 337 -23.49 1.72 6.11
CA VAL A 337 -23.42 2.01 7.55
C VAL A 337 -23.76 0.74 8.35
N PRO A 338 -22.90 0.27 9.26
CA PRO A 338 -21.53 0.73 9.51
C PRO A 338 -20.56 0.30 8.38
N ASN A 339 -19.34 0.85 8.39
CA ASN A 339 -18.28 0.46 7.44
C ASN A 339 -17.94 -1.04 7.54
N ILE A 340 -17.89 -1.59 8.77
CA ILE A 340 -17.75 -3.01 9.07
C ILE A 340 -18.75 -3.36 10.20
N LEU A 341 -19.47 -4.47 10.05
CA LEU A 341 -20.46 -4.91 11.05
C LEU A 341 -19.77 -5.48 12.31
N PRO A 342 -20.43 -5.45 13.47
CA PRO A 342 -19.91 -6.06 14.69
C PRO A 342 -19.80 -7.59 14.56
N LEU A 343 -19.08 -8.23 15.49
CA LEU A 343 -18.76 -9.67 15.44
C LEU A 343 -19.98 -10.59 15.43
N ASP A 344 -21.09 -10.16 16.05
CA ASP A 344 -22.32 -10.91 16.25
C ASP A 344 -23.34 -10.79 15.10
N ALA A 345 -23.05 -9.95 14.10
CA ALA A 345 -23.94 -9.68 12.96
C ALA A 345 -24.12 -10.82 11.95
#